data_AF-A0A9X7PEJ8-F1
#
_entry.id   AF-A0A9X7PEJ8-F1
#
_cell.length_a   1.000
_cell.length_b   1.000
_cell.length_c   1.000
_cell.angle_alpha   90.00
_cell.angle_beta   90.00
_cell.angle_gamma   90.00
#
_symmetry.space_group_name_H-M   'P 1'
#
loop_
_entity.id
_entity.type
_entity.pdbx_description
1 polymer ?
#
loop_
_entity_poly.entity_id
_entity_poly.type
_entity_poly.pdbx_seq_one_letter_code
_entity_poly.pdbx_strand_id
1 'polypeptide(L)'
;PRPFRGGLAHLALTTGAPVVPLGQAGARRVTSGSRPKQLAGLVTAPLRRPALHVHVGAPVRLTGDRASATVRAHAAVTSAWRTAAERIGEPVGLAA
;
A
#
# COMPACT_ATOMS: atom_id res chain seq x y z
N PRO A 1 3.93 4.78 -2.09
CA PRO A 1 4.38 3.40 -2.39
C PRO A 1 5.67 3.40 -3.20
N ARG A 2 6.57 2.43 -3.03
CA ARG A 2 7.80 2.36 -3.86
C ARG A 2 7.48 1.97 -5.32
N PRO A 3 8.38 2.23 -6.28
CA PRO A 3 8.20 1.81 -7.67
C PRO A 3 7.91 0.32 -7.78
N PHE A 4 7.03 -0.04 -8.72
CA PHE A 4 6.64 -1.44 -8.95
C PHE A 4 7.56 -2.11 -9.98
N ARG A 5 7.86 -3.38 -9.74
CA ARG A 5 8.41 -4.27 -10.77
C ARG A 5 7.27 -4.81 -11.63
N GLY A 6 7.54 -5.10 -12.90
CA GLY A 6 6.50 -5.53 -13.85
C GLY A 6 5.99 -6.96 -13.67
N GLY A 7 6.37 -7.71 -12.63
CA GLY A 7 5.92 -9.09 -12.41
C GLY A 7 4.40 -9.21 -12.23
N LEU A 8 3.82 -8.34 -11.39
CA LEU A 8 2.38 -8.25 -11.18
C LEU A 8 1.63 -8.00 -12.50
N ALA A 9 2.08 -7.02 -13.28
CA ALA A 9 1.47 -6.67 -14.55
C ALA A 9 1.53 -7.83 -15.55
N HIS A 10 2.64 -8.55 -15.59
CA HIS A 10 2.76 -9.74 -16.44
C HIS A 10 1.72 -10.81 -16.06
N LEU A 11 1.62 -11.17 -14.77
CA LEU A 11 0.65 -12.15 -14.30
C LEU A 11 -0.80 -11.75 -14.59
N ALA A 12 -1.15 -10.49 -14.36
CA ALA A 12 -2.50 -10.00 -14.62
C ALA A 12 -2.84 -10.02 -16.12
N LEU A 13 -1.89 -9.65 -16.98
CA LEU A 13 -2.07 -9.66 -18.43
C LEU A 13 -2.16 -11.08 -19.00
N THR A 14 -1.38 -12.03 -18.47
CA THR A 14 -1.41 -13.43 -18.95
C THR A 14 -2.67 -14.17 -18.52
N THR A 15 -3.21 -13.86 -17.34
CA THR A 15 -4.37 -14.56 -16.77
C THR A 15 -5.69 -13.85 -17.00
N GLY A 16 -5.66 -12.55 -17.34
CA GLY A 16 -6.86 -11.70 -17.37
C GLY A 16 -7.46 -11.43 -15.98
N ALA A 17 -6.79 -11.84 -14.90
CA ALA A 17 -7.27 -11.66 -13.54
C ALA A 17 -7.31 -10.18 -13.14
N PRO A 18 -8.37 -9.73 -12.43
CA PRO A 18 -8.40 -8.38 -11.89
C PRO A 18 -7.40 -8.24 -10.73
N VAL A 19 -6.75 -7.08 -10.65
CA VAL A 19 -5.90 -6.70 -9.53
C VAL A 19 -6.72 -5.89 -8.54
N VAL A 20 -6.76 -6.31 -7.27
CA VAL A 20 -7.42 -5.56 -6.20
C VAL A 20 -6.37 -4.72 -5.46
N PRO A 21 -6.40 -3.37 -5.55
CA PRO A 21 -5.44 -2.52 -4.89
C PRO A 21 -5.71 -2.45 -3.37
N LEU A 22 -4.68 -2.66 -2.56
CA LEU A 22 -4.75 -2.56 -1.10
C LEU A 22 -3.85 -1.43 -0.61
N GLY A 23 -4.44 -0.47 0.11
CA GLY A 23 -3.76 0.58 0.84
C GLY A 23 -3.73 0.26 2.33
N GLN A 24 -2.57 0.46 2.98
CA GLN A 24 -2.42 0.32 4.42
C GLN A 24 -1.70 1.52 5.03
N ALA A 25 -2.19 2.02 6.15
CA ALA A 25 -1.63 3.16 6.87
C ALA A 25 -1.56 2.88 8.38
N GLY A 26 -0.64 3.52 9.09
CA GLY A 26 -0.48 3.37 10.55
C GLY A 26 0.43 2.23 11.02
N ALA A 27 0.73 1.22 10.18
CA ALA A 27 1.54 0.06 10.58
C ALA A 27 2.93 0.44 11.16
N ARG A 28 3.54 1.52 10.63
CA ARG A 28 4.85 2.02 11.09
C ARG A 28 4.83 2.58 12.52
N ARG A 29 3.65 2.94 13.04
CA ARG A 29 3.45 3.41 14.43
C ARG A 29 3.40 2.26 15.42
N VAL A 30 3.13 1.04 14.93
CA VAL A 30 3.21 -0.21 15.70
C VAL A 30 4.67 -0.63 15.78
N THR A 31 5.32 -0.87 14.64
CA THR A 31 6.73 -1.28 14.58
C THR A 31 7.45 -0.59 13.43
N SER A 32 8.57 0.08 13.71
CA SER A 32 9.48 0.62 12.70
C SER A 32 10.88 0.88 13.29
N GLY A 33 11.89 1.01 12.42
CA GLY A 33 13.27 1.30 12.83
C GLY A 33 14.07 0.07 13.27
N SER A 34 15.05 0.27 14.15
CA SER A 34 15.95 -0.78 14.65
C SER A 34 15.21 -1.88 15.43
N ARG A 35 15.81 -3.07 15.54
CA ARG A 35 15.23 -4.20 16.28
C ARG A 35 14.77 -3.84 17.71
N PRO A 36 15.56 -3.11 18.52
CA PRO A 36 15.10 -2.68 19.84
C PRO A 36 13.85 -1.80 19.78
N LYS A 37 13.79 -0.86 18.83
CA LYS A 37 12.64 0.03 18.62
C LYS A 37 11.40 -0.73 18.16
N GLN A 38 11.56 -1.74 17.31
CA GLN A 38 10.45 -2.60 16.89
C GLN A 38 9.87 -3.38 18.07
N LEU A 39 10.71 -3.99 18.91
CA LEU A 39 10.25 -4.72 20.10
C LEU A 39 9.53 -3.81 21.10
N ALA A 40 10.13 -2.67 21.43
CA ALA A 40 9.48 -1.68 22.30
C ALA A 40 8.17 -1.17 21.68
N GLY A 41 8.15 -0.93 20.37
CA GLY A 41 6.95 -0.54 19.62
C GLY A 41 5.83 -1.57 19.74
N LEU A 42 6.14 -2.86 19.55
CA LEU A 42 5.21 -3.98 19.65
C LEU A 42 4.60 -4.11 21.06
N VAL A 43 5.45 -4.09 22.09
CA VAL A 43 5.01 -4.25 23.49
C VAL A 43 4.15 -3.07 23.94
N THR A 44 4.46 -1.86 23.47
CA THR A 44 3.74 -0.63 23.88
C THR A 44 2.53 -0.31 23.00
N ALA A 45 2.39 -0.92 21.81
CA ALA A 45 1.33 -0.60 20.86
C ALA A 45 -0.10 -0.78 21.42
N PRO A 46 -0.44 -1.83 22.20
CA PRO A 46 -1.78 -1.97 22.78
C PRO A 46 -2.17 -0.82 23.70
N LEU A 47 -1.21 -0.27 24.45
CA LEU A 47 -1.42 0.88 25.33
C LEU A 47 -1.51 2.19 24.55
N ARG A 48 -0.65 2.38 23.54
CA ARG A 48 -0.63 3.59 22.69
C ARG A 48 -1.79 3.67 21.69
N ARG A 49 -2.46 2.55 21.39
CA ARG A 49 -3.59 2.41 20.45
C ARG A 49 -3.39 3.20 19.15
N PRO A 50 -2.32 2.92 18.38
CA PRO A 50 -2.09 3.62 17.12
C PRO A 50 -3.26 3.40 16.16
N ALA A 51 -3.72 4.46 15.50
CA ALA A 51 -4.71 4.35 14.45
C ALA A 51 -4.14 3.54 13.28
N LEU A 52 -4.89 2.53 12.84
CA LEU A 52 -4.57 1.66 11.71
C LEU A 52 -5.74 1.69 10.73
N HIS A 53 -5.44 1.73 9.44
CA HIS A 53 -6.48 1.65 8.41
C HIS A 53 -6.01 0.83 7.22
N VAL A 54 -6.90 -0.04 6.75
CA VAL A 54 -6.74 -0.78 5.50
C VAL A 54 -7.88 -0.37 4.59
N HIS A 55 -7.51 0.11 3.41
CA HIS A 55 -8.45 0.43 2.35
C HIS A 55 -8.29 -0.59 1.21
N VAL A 56 -9.40 -1.24 0.85
CA VAL A 56 -9.48 -2.12 -0.30
C VAL A 56 -10.16 -1.33 -1.41
N GLY A 57 -9.43 -1.03 -2.48
CA GLY A 57 -9.97 -0.32 -3.62
C GLY A 57 -10.71 -1.25 -4.58
N ALA A 58 -11.39 -0.65 -5.57
CA ALA A 58 -12.13 -1.40 -6.57
C ALA A 58 -11.18 -2.29 -7.42
N PRO A 59 -11.61 -3.51 -7.82
CA PRO A 59 -10.82 -4.34 -8.72
C PRO A 59 -10.53 -3.65 -10.06
N VAL A 60 -9.28 -3.70 -10.51
CA VAL A 60 -8.81 -3.09 -11.75
C VAL A 60 -8.34 -4.17 -12.72
N ARG A 61 -8.91 -4.20 -13.92
CA ARG A 61 -8.38 -5.03 -15.02
C ARG A 61 -7.24 -4.29 -15.70
N LEU A 62 -6.07 -4.91 -15.76
CA LEU A 62 -4.91 -4.35 -16.45
C LEU A 62 -4.96 -4.76 -17.92
N THR A 63 -4.71 -3.80 -18.80
CA THR A 63 -4.69 -3.98 -20.26
C THR A 63 -3.45 -3.31 -20.85
N GLY A 64 -3.22 -3.47 -22.15
CA GLY A 64 -2.10 -2.84 -22.88
C GLY A 64 -0.75 -3.50 -22.61
N ASP A 65 0.33 -2.76 -22.87
CA ASP A 65 1.70 -3.26 -22.65
C ASP A 65 2.05 -3.34 -21.15
N ARG A 66 3.10 -4.11 -20.85
CA ARG A 66 3.55 -4.39 -19.49
C ARG A 66 3.97 -3.13 -18.71
N ALA A 67 4.59 -2.15 -19.37
CA ALA A 67 5.04 -0.93 -18.70
C ALA A 67 3.84 -0.08 -18.29
N SER A 68 2.92 0.17 -19.23
CA SER A 68 1.66 0.88 -18.97
C SER A 68 0.80 0.19 -17.91
N ALA A 69 0.69 -1.13 -17.95
CA ALA A 69 -0.01 -1.92 -16.93
C ALA A 69 0.64 -1.80 -15.55
N THR A 70 1.97 -1.74 -15.47
CA THR A 70 2.71 -1.55 -14.20
C THR A 70 2.43 -0.17 -13.62
N VAL A 71 2.43 0.88 -14.45
CA VAL A 71 2.08 2.25 -14.03
C VAL A 71 0.64 2.32 -13.52
N ARG A 72 -0.31 1.72 -14.25
CA ARG A 72 -1.72 1.65 -13.82
C ARG A 72 -1.88 0.95 -12.47
N ALA A 73 -1.20 -0.18 -12.28
CA ALA A 73 -1.24 -0.90 -11.01
C ALA A 73 -0.65 -0.08 -9.85
N HIS A 74 0.49 0.58 -10.08
CA HIS A 74 1.12 1.45 -9.08
C HIS A 74 0.21 2.64 -8.72
N ALA A 75 -0.43 3.26 -9.70
CA ALA A 75 -1.38 4.36 -9.49
C ALA A 75 -2.59 3.91 -8.67
N ALA A 76 -3.17 2.73 -8.98
CA ALA A 76 -4.30 2.17 -8.24
C ALA A 76 -3.96 1.90 -6.77
N VAL A 77 -2.80 1.29 -6.49
CA VAL A 77 -2.33 1.06 -5.12
C VAL A 77 -1.99 2.38 -4.42
N THR A 78 -1.44 3.35 -5.15
CA THR A 78 -1.16 4.67 -4.58
C THR A 78 -2.43 5.39 -4.18
N SER A 79 -3.49 5.36 -5.00
CA SER A 79 -4.80 5.89 -4.65
C SER A 79 -5.38 5.20 -3.41
N ALA A 80 -5.37 3.87 -3.38
CA ALA A 80 -5.86 3.12 -2.22
C ALA A 80 -5.08 3.46 -0.93
N TRP A 81 -3.76 3.62 -1.02
CA TRP A 81 -2.93 4.04 0.09
C TRP A 81 -3.23 5.47 0.56
N ARG A 82 -3.46 6.43 -0.35
CA ARG A 82 -3.83 7.80 0.04
C ARG A 82 -5.13 7.80 0.83
N THR A 83 -6.15 7.09 0.37
CA THR A 83 -7.40 6.93 1.11
C THR A 83 -7.18 6.35 2.50
N ALA A 84 -6.30 5.35 2.63
CA ALA A 84 -5.97 4.79 3.94
C ALA A 84 -5.25 5.80 4.86
N ALA A 85 -4.32 6.57 4.32
CA ALA A 85 -3.57 7.58 5.08
C ALA A 85 -4.48 8.74 5.53
N GLU A 86 -5.32 9.25 4.64
CA GLU A 86 -6.31 10.29 4.92
C GLU A 86 -7.25 9.88 6.06
N ARG A 87 -7.67 8.61 6.09
CA ARG A 87 -8.56 8.06 7.14
C ARG A 87 -7.98 8.10 8.55
N ILE A 88 -6.66 8.21 8.68
CA ILE A 88 -5.98 8.28 9.99
C ILE A 88 -5.19 9.58 10.18
N GLY A 89 -5.39 10.57 9.30
CA GLY A 89 -4.69 11.86 9.33
C GLY A 89 -3.17 11.73 9.14
N GLU A 90 -2.70 10.69 8.46
CA GLU A 90 -1.28 10.56 8.12
C GLU A 90 -0.91 11.52 6.98
N PRO A 91 0.21 12.26 7.11
CA PRO A 91 0.65 13.15 6.04
C PRO A 91 0.97 12.33 4.80
N VAL A 92 0.20 12.57 3.74
CA VAL A 92 0.44 12.01 2.42
C VAL A 92 1.52 12.85 1.76
N GLY A 93 2.78 12.45 1.90
CA GLY A 93 3.86 13.10 1.16
C GLY A 93 3.58 13.06 -0.34
N LEU A 94 3.80 14.18 -1.04
CA LEU A 94 3.86 14.20 -2.50
C LEU A 94 4.98 13.23 -2.89
N ALA A 95 4.61 12.13 -3.54
CA ALA A 95 5.59 11.22 -4.10
C ALA A 95 6.34 11.96 -5.21
N ALA A 96 7.60 12.32 -4.95
CA ALA A 96 8.56 12.78 -5.94
C ALA A 96 9.01 11.63 -6.85
#